data_AF-A0A150GS27-F1
#
_entry.id   AF-A0A150GS27-F1
#
_cell.length_a   1.000
_cell.length_b   1.000
_cell.length_c   1.000
_cell.angle_alpha   90.00
_cell.angle_beta   90.00
_cell.angle_gamma   90.00
#
_symmetry.space_group_name_H-M   'P 1'
#
loop_
_entity.id
_entity.type
_entity.pdbx_description
1 polymer ?
#
loop_
_entity_poly.entity_id
_entity_poly.type
_entity_poly.pdbx_seq_one_letter_code
_entity_poly.pdbx_strand_id
1 'polypeptide(L)'
;MVLALLIGTILFGVTLRFAHPTGVEALPFVAVWVAQVLHAPCSIAYHTFMCMSPKVANFWRRMDLTFVLVLNLLTTFALGYFTWGLRGVLVSCAIDAVIVLVGIYNVMHLKEGQPVDRVKVVTLIGISALGYYVPVTYRGIGAAISGRFWLEFAAALLMIICHSAGGACYALHWPQRQFPVVFDRCGFSHNIMHVALFFCYNTAYPYLWWELTNKHAWAPLWP
;
A
#
# COMPACT_ATOMS: atom_id res chain seq x y z
N MET A 1 -1.69 8.92 -9.59
CA MET A 1 -1.10 9.30 -8.29
C MET A 1 -1.72 10.56 -7.70
N VAL A 2 -1.81 11.69 -8.42
CA VAL A 2 -2.51 12.90 -7.91
C VAL A 2 -3.94 12.59 -7.44
N LEU A 3 -4.71 11.88 -8.26
CA LEU A 3 -6.06 11.45 -7.89
C LEU A 3 -6.09 10.57 -6.64
N ALA A 4 -5.07 9.72 -6.43
CA ALA A 4 -4.94 8.90 -5.23
C ALA A 4 -4.76 9.75 -3.97
N LEU A 5 -3.89 10.74 -4.04
CA LEU A 5 -3.64 11.66 -2.94
C LEU A 5 -4.88 12.52 -2.62
N LEU A 6 -5.57 13.03 -3.65
CA LEU A 6 -6.79 13.81 -3.48
C LEU A 6 -7.91 12.98 -2.84
N ILE A 7 -8.21 11.81 -3.41
CA ILE A 7 -9.24 10.93 -2.86
C ILE A 7 -8.85 10.43 -1.47
N GLY A 8 -7.59 10.07 -1.24
CA GLY A 8 -7.12 9.67 0.08
C GLY A 8 -7.27 10.77 1.13
N THR A 9 -7.00 12.03 0.76
CA THR A 9 -7.21 13.19 1.64
C THR A 9 -8.68 13.44 1.93
N ILE A 10 -9.54 13.31 0.90
CA ILE A 10 -11.00 13.42 1.07
C ILE A 10 -11.51 12.31 1.99
N LEU A 11 -11.13 11.05 1.73
CA LEU A 11 -11.53 9.91 2.54
C LEU A 11 -11.04 10.04 3.99
N PHE A 12 -9.80 10.50 4.20
CA PHE A 12 -9.30 10.81 5.54
C PHE A 12 -10.17 11.86 6.25
N GLY A 13 -10.46 12.99 5.61
CA GLY A 13 -11.29 14.04 6.19
C GLY A 13 -12.73 13.60 6.47
N VAL A 14 -13.33 12.82 5.56
CA VAL A 14 -14.64 12.21 5.73
C VAL A 14 -14.63 11.26 6.94
N THR A 15 -13.64 10.38 7.04
CA THR A 15 -13.55 9.44 8.16
C THR A 15 -13.37 10.16 9.49
N LEU A 16 -12.51 11.18 9.57
CA LEU A 16 -12.38 11.98 10.80
C LEU A 16 -13.70 12.68 11.18
N ARG A 17 -14.43 13.19 10.18
CA ARG A 17 -15.69 13.90 10.38
C ARG A 17 -16.82 12.99 10.86
N PHE A 18 -16.92 11.77 10.36
CA PHE A 18 -18.09 10.92 10.60
C PHE A 18 -17.82 9.76 11.56
N ALA A 19 -16.60 9.22 11.61
CA ALA A 19 -16.26 8.11 12.49
C ALA A 19 -15.82 8.57 13.88
N HIS A 20 -15.47 9.86 14.04
CA HIS A 20 -15.05 10.48 15.30
C HIS A 20 -14.07 9.63 16.13
N PRO A 21 -12.94 9.16 15.54
CA PRO A 21 -11.97 8.38 16.30
C PRO A 21 -11.42 9.20 17.46
N THR A 22 -11.29 8.57 18.64
CA THR A 22 -10.82 9.26 19.85
C THR A 22 -9.39 8.88 20.19
N GLY A 23 -8.56 9.86 20.58
CA GLY A 23 -7.18 9.63 21.04
C GLY A 23 -6.35 8.76 20.07
N VAL A 24 -5.90 7.61 20.56
CA VAL A 24 -5.04 6.67 19.81
C VAL A 24 -5.75 5.97 18.66
N GLU A 25 -7.08 5.95 18.63
CA GLU A 25 -7.88 5.32 17.57
C GLU A 25 -7.79 6.08 16.24
N ALA A 26 -7.33 7.34 16.27
CA ALA A 26 -7.08 8.13 15.07
C ALA A 26 -5.76 7.74 14.37
N LEU A 27 -4.82 7.10 15.08
CA LEU A 27 -3.47 6.82 14.56
C LEU A 27 -3.45 5.95 13.29
N PRO A 28 -4.28 4.90 13.13
CA PRO A 28 -4.32 4.11 11.89
C PRO A 28 -4.69 4.95 10.67
N PHE A 29 -5.66 5.86 10.81
CA PHE A 29 -6.09 6.74 9.73
C PHE A 29 -5.01 7.76 9.37
N VAL A 30 -4.34 8.33 10.37
CA VAL A 30 -3.20 9.23 10.18
C VAL A 30 -2.05 8.49 9.50
N ALA A 31 -1.75 7.25 9.89
CA ALA A 31 -0.68 6.45 9.30
C ALA A 31 -0.92 6.20 7.81
N VAL A 32 -2.13 5.78 7.40
CA VAL A 32 -2.49 5.61 5.98
C VAL A 32 -2.39 6.93 5.21
N TRP A 33 -2.85 8.03 5.79
CA TRP A 33 -2.78 9.33 5.15
C TRP A 33 -1.33 9.79 4.95
N VAL A 34 -0.51 9.75 6.01
CA VAL A 34 0.93 10.07 5.94
C VAL A 34 1.64 9.19 4.92
N ALA A 35 1.34 7.90 4.87
CA ALA A 35 1.91 6.97 3.91
C ALA A 35 1.68 7.43 2.46
N GLN A 36 0.45 7.85 2.13
CA GLN A 36 0.11 8.37 0.81
C GLN A 36 0.76 9.73 0.52
N VAL A 37 0.77 10.63 1.49
CA VAL A 37 1.36 11.98 1.36
C VAL A 37 2.87 11.92 1.17
N LEU A 38 3.56 10.95 1.76
CA LEU A 38 5.00 10.77 1.59
C LEU A 38 5.36 10.13 0.24
N HIS A 39 4.65 9.07 -0.15
CA HIS A 39 4.97 8.31 -1.35
C HIS A 39 4.51 9.01 -2.64
N ALA A 40 3.27 9.51 -2.70
CA ALA A 40 2.70 10.01 -3.95
C ALA A 40 3.53 11.15 -4.59
N PRO A 41 4.04 12.15 -3.84
CA PRO A 41 4.90 13.19 -4.41
C PRO A 41 6.21 12.63 -4.97
N CYS A 42 6.86 11.68 -4.26
CA CYS A 42 8.08 11.05 -4.72
C CYS A 42 7.86 10.30 -6.04
N SER A 43 6.73 9.61 -6.16
CA SER A 43 6.35 8.92 -7.39
C SER A 43 6.10 9.89 -8.54
N ILE A 44 5.30 10.94 -8.30
CA ILE A 44 5.02 11.98 -9.31
C ILE A 44 6.32 12.63 -9.77
N ALA A 45 7.21 12.98 -8.84
CA ALA A 45 8.49 13.62 -9.14
C ALA A 45 9.40 12.70 -9.96
N TYR A 46 9.45 11.40 -9.66
CA TYR A 46 10.19 10.45 -10.48
C TYR A 46 9.72 10.45 -11.94
N HIS A 47 8.41 10.28 -12.18
CA HIS A 47 7.87 10.27 -13.55
C HIS A 47 7.99 11.62 -14.27
N THR A 48 8.04 12.73 -13.52
CA THR A 48 8.18 14.07 -14.09
C THR A 48 9.63 14.40 -14.45
N PHE A 49 10.59 13.99 -13.62
CA PHE A 49 12.00 14.41 -13.73
C PHE A 49 12.93 13.32 -14.31
N MET A 50 12.44 12.11 -14.57
CA MET A 50 13.28 11.01 -15.08
C MET A 50 13.95 11.29 -16.44
N CYS A 51 13.43 12.21 -17.23
CA CYS A 51 14.01 12.59 -18.53
C CYS A 51 15.09 13.69 -18.44
N MET A 52 15.32 14.30 -17.27
CA MET A 52 16.26 15.43 -17.15
C MET A 52 17.72 15.00 -17.26
N SER A 53 18.12 13.96 -16.51
CA SER A 53 19.45 13.35 -16.59
C SER A 53 19.46 12.00 -15.85
N PRO A 54 20.41 11.09 -16.14
CA PRO A 54 20.53 9.81 -15.42
C PRO A 54 20.67 9.95 -13.89
N LYS A 55 21.37 10.99 -13.43
CA LYS A 55 21.55 11.30 -12.02
C LYS A 55 20.24 11.71 -11.34
N VAL A 56 19.50 12.63 -11.95
CA VAL A 56 18.19 13.08 -11.45
C VAL A 56 17.18 11.94 -11.44
N ALA A 57 17.15 11.13 -12.52
CA ALA A 57 16.31 9.95 -12.59
C ALA A 57 16.64 8.94 -11.48
N ASN A 58 17.92 8.66 -11.23
CA ASN A 58 18.31 7.73 -10.17
C ASN A 58 17.98 8.24 -8.77
N PHE A 59 18.12 9.54 -8.51
CA PHE A 59 17.71 10.15 -7.24
C PHE A 59 16.21 9.94 -6.98
N TRP A 60 15.35 10.40 -7.90
CA TRP A 60 13.91 10.29 -7.70
C TRP A 60 13.41 8.87 -7.73
N ARG A 61 14.03 7.98 -8.52
CA ARG A 61 13.76 6.54 -8.50
C ARG A 61 14.00 5.94 -7.12
N ARG A 62 15.12 6.29 -6.48
CA ARG A 62 15.42 5.79 -5.13
C ARG A 62 14.39 6.31 -4.14
N MET A 63 14.01 7.59 -4.22
CA MET A 63 12.95 8.15 -3.37
C MET A 63 11.61 7.45 -3.57
N ASP A 64 11.15 7.26 -4.81
CA ASP A 64 9.90 6.54 -5.14
C ASP A 64 9.90 5.12 -4.52
N LEU A 65 10.98 4.36 -4.75
CA LEU A 65 11.12 2.99 -4.24
C LEU A 65 11.32 2.91 -2.71
N THR A 66 11.97 3.89 -2.09
CA THR A 66 12.09 3.95 -0.62
C THR A 66 10.73 4.25 0.01
N PHE A 67 10.00 5.23 -0.51
CA PHE A 67 8.75 5.65 0.11
C PHE A 67 7.58 4.69 -0.14
N VAL A 68 7.61 3.86 -1.20
CA VAL A 68 6.64 2.75 -1.31
C VAL A 68 6.86 1.68 -0.23
N LEU A 69 8.11 1.44 0.19
CA LEU A 69 8.41 0.53 1.30
C LEU A 69 7.98 1.13 2.66
N VAL A 70 8.24 2.42 2.88
CA VAL A 70 7.74 3.14 4.06
C VAL A 70 6.21 3.14 4.09
N LEU A 71 5.56 3.30 2.94
CA LEU A 71 4.11 3.21 2.82
C LEU A 71 3.60 1.84 3.26
N ASN A 72 4.24 0.76 2.86
CA ASN A 72 3.87 -0.59 3.30
C ASN A 72 3.97 -0.75 4.82
N LEU A 73 5.06 -0.28 5.45
CA LEU A 73 5.21 -0.32 6.91
C LEU A 73 4.11 0.44 7.66
N LEU A 74 3.78 1.64 7.20
CA LEU A 74 2.70 2.44 7.80
C LEU A 74 1.32 1.79 7.58
N THR A 75 1.14 1.10 6.46
CA THR A 75 -0.08 0.34 6.16
C THR A 75 -0.17 -0.92 7.02
N THR A 76 0.95 -1.60 7.29
CA THR A 76 1.08 -2.71 8.26
C THR A 76 0.63 -2.28 9.64
N PHE A 77 1.11 -1.12 10.11
CA PHE A 77 0.63 -0.54 11.37
C PHE A 77 -0.89 -0.30 11.32
N ALA A 78 -1.38 0.41 10.31
CA ALA A 78 -2.77 0.82 10.26
C ALA A 78 -3.74 -0.37 10.23
N LEU A 79 -3.53 -1.32 9.31
CA LEU A 79 -4.42 -2.46 9.10
C LEU A 79 -4.24 -3.55 10.16
N GLY A 80 -3.06 -3.62 10.79
CA GLY A 80 -2.81 -4.48 11.93
C GLY A 80 -3.41 -3.97 13.24
N TYR A 81 -3.63 -2.64 13.39
CA TYR A 81 -4.01 -2.02 14.66
C TYR A 81 -5.30 -2.60 15.25
N PHE A 82 -6.37 -2.68 14.44
CA PHE A 82 -7.65 -3.24 14.89
C PHE A 82 -7.72 -4.77 14.81
N THR A 83 -6.67 -5.43 14.32
CA THR A 83 -6.65 -6.87 14.14
C THR A 83 -5.89 -7.58 15.25
N TRP A 84 -4.68 -7.10 15.56
CA TRP A 84 -3.73 -7.78 16.44
C TRP A 84 -3.66 -7.22 17.86
N GLY A 85 -4.36 -6.11 18.12
CA GLY A 85 -4.10 -5.28 19.29
C GLY A 85 -2.68 -4.67 19.27
N LEU A 86 -2.35 -3.85 20.27
CA LEU A 86 -1.13 -3.05 20.27
C LEU A 86 0.16 -3.89 20.23
N ARG A 87 0.25 -4.96 21.01
CA ARG A 87 1.48 -5.78 21.06
C ARG A 87 1.72 -6.52 19.74
N GLY A 88 0.68 -7.14 19.19
CA GLY A 88 0.80 -7.88 17.94
C GLY A 88 1.10 -6.97 16.75
N VAL A 89 0.49 -5.77 16.68
CA VAL A 89 0.81 -4.81 15.62
C VAL A 89 2.25 -4.30 15.73
N LEU A 90 2.78 -4.08 16.94
CA LEU A 90 4.18 -3.66 17.13
C LEU A 90 5.16 -4.76 16.70
N VAL A 91 4.89 -6.03 17.00
CA VAL A 91 5.70 -7.16 16.53
C VAL A 91 5.65 -7.26 15.00
N SER A 92 4.45 -7.17 14.41
CA SER A 92 4.27 -7.20 12.95
C SER A 92 5.02 -6.04 12.27
N CYS A 93 4.94 -4.82 12.82
CA CYS A 93 5.69 -3.67 12.33
C CYS A 93 7.20 -3.85 12.48
N ALA A 94 7.68 -4.46 13.56
CA ALA A 94 9.11 -4.70 13.75
C ALA A 94 9.66 -5.68 12.70
N ILE A 95 8.91 -6.75 12.39
CA ILE A 95 9.27 -7.70 11.33
C ILE A 95 9.27 -7.00 9.97
N ASP A 96 8.20 -6.26 9.65
CA ASP A 96 8.10 -5.55 8.38
C ASP A 96 9.16 -4.45 8.24
N ALA A 97 9.52 -3.77 9.34
CA ALA A 97 10.58 -2.78 9.35
C ALA A 97 11.94 -3.39 8.96
N VAL A 98 12.25 -4.62 9.38
CA VAL A 98 13.48 -5.30 8.94
C VAL A 98 13.46 -5.52 7.43
N ILE A 99 12.34 -6.00 6.88
CA ILE A 99 12.17 -6.21 5.43
C ILE A 99 12.32 -4.88 4.67
N VAL A 100 11.66 -3.83 5.16
CA VAL A 100 11.72 -2.48 4.59
C VAL A 100 13.14 -1.91 4.65
N LEU A 101 13.86 -2.06 5.75
CA LEU A 101 15.25 -1.59 5.88
C LEU A 101 16.18 -2.32 4.91
N VAL A 102 16.05 -3.64 4.76
CA VAL A 102 16.77 -4.42 3.75
C VAL A 102 16.41 -3.92 2.34
N GLY A 103 15.15 -3.60 2.12
CA GLY A 103 14.67 -3.06 0.85
C GLY A 103 15.25 -1.68 0.52
N ILE A 104 15.20 -0.76 1.48
CA ILE A 104 15.79 0.58 1.37
C ILE A 104 17.28 0.47 1.13
N TYR A 105 17.99 -0.41 1.86
CA TYR A 105 19.40 -0.67 1.62
C TYR A 105 19.66 -1.08 0.17
N ASN A 106 18.92 -2.05 -0.37
CA ASN A 106 19.04 -2.46 -1.78
C ASN A 106 18.76 -1.31 -2.76
N VAL A 107 17.73 -0.51 -2.51
CA VAL A 107 17.36 0.65 -3.34
C VAL A 107 18.44 1.73 -3.32
N MET A 108 19.01 2.03 -2.16
CA MET A 108 20.01 3.08 -2.01
C MET A 108 21.32 2.76 -2.76
N HIS A 109 21.60 1.48 -2.99
CA HIS A 109 22.74 0.97 -3.75
C HIS A 109 22.50 0.89 -5.27
N LEU A 110 21.34 1.32 -5.78
CA LEU A 110 21.10 1.41 -7.23
C LEU A 110 22.03 2.43 -7.88
N LYS A 111 22.78 1.98 -8.89
CA LYS A 111 23.70 2.82 -9.66
C LYS A 111 22.95 3.64 -10.73
N GLU A 112 23.52 4.78 -11.10
CA GLU A 112 23.04 5.58 -12.23
C GLU A 112 23.08 4.76 -13.52
N GLY A 113 22.03 4.88 -14.35
CA GLY A 113 21.89 4.12 -15.59
C GLY A 113 21.61 2.62 -15.43
N GLN A 114 21.71 2.06 -14.22
CA GLN A 114 21.41 0.64 -13.98
C GLN A 114 19.93 0.36 -14.28
N PRO A 115 19.61 -0.64 -15.12
CA PRO A 115 18.23 -1.05 -15.33
C PRO A 115 17.63 -1.61 -14.03
N VAL A 116 16.35 -1.31 -13.77
CA VAL A 116 15.66 -1.84 -12.61
C VAL A 116 15.28 -3.29 -12.86
N ASP A 117 15.75 -4.19 -12.01
CA ASP A 117 15.21 -5.54 -11.93
C ASP A 117 13.81 -5.47 -11.30
N ARG A 118 12.79 -5.46 -12.16
CA ARG A 118 11.39 -5.31 -11.76
C ARG A 118 10.91 -6.49 -10.94
N VAL A 119 11.38 -7.71 -11.25
CA VAL A 119 10.99 -8.91 -10.49
C VAL A 119 11.52 -8.79 -9.08
N LYS A 120 12.79 -8.43 -8.90
CA LYS A 120 13.37 -8.21 -7.57
C LYS A 120 12.63 -7.11 -6.79
N VAL A 121 12.33 -5.98 -7.43
CA VAL A 121 11.60 -4.87 -6.79
C VAL A 121 10.17 -5.28 -6.40
N VAL A 122 9.42 -5.93 -7.30
CA VAL A 122 8.06 -6.39 -7.02
C VAL A 122 8.05 -7.43 -5.91
N THR A 123 8.99 -8.38 -5.93
CA THR A 123 9.09 -9.39 -4.88
C THR A 123 9.36 -8.75 -3.52
N LEU A 124 10.29 -7.80 -3.44
CA LEU A 124 10.59 -7.09 -2.20
C LEU A 124 9.39 -6.30 -1.67
N ILE A 125 8.74 -5.50 -2.53
CA ILE A 125 7.53 -4.75 -2.18
C ILE A 125 6.41 -5.71 -1.76
N GLY A 126 6.21 -6.81 -2.50
CA GLY A 126 5.22 -7.83 -2.21
C GLY A 126 5.46 -8.54 -0.87
N ILE A 127 6.72 -8.85 -0.53
CA ILE A 127 7.07 -9.44 0.77
C ILE A 127 6.74 -8.47 1.91
N SER A 128 7.08 -7.18 1.80
CA SER A 128 6.69 -6.19 2.82
C SER A 128 5.16 -6.00 2.90
N ALA A 129 4.46 -6.09 1.77
CA ALA A 129 3.00 -6.00 1.75
C ALA A 129 2.30 -7.15 2.50
N LEU A 130 2.97 -8.29 2.71
CA LEU A 130 2.46 -9.36 3.56
C LEU A 130 2.20 -8.86 4.99
N GLY A 131 2.95 -7.87 5.47
CA GLY A 131 2.77 -7.26 6.79
C GLY A 131 1.34 -6.80 7.04
N TYR A 132 0.70 -6.18 6.04
CA TYR A 132 -0.70 -5.77 6.13
C TYR A 132 -1.69 -6.76 5.52
N TYR A 133 -1.28 -7.67 4.63
CA TYR A 133 -2.19 -8.70 4.13
C TYR A 133 -2.57 -9.74 5.15
N VAL A 134 -1.63 -10.15 5.99
CA VAL A 134 -1.89 -11.16 7.01
C VAL A 134 -3.02 -10.71 7.97
N PRO A 135 -3.01 -9.50 8.57
CA PRO A 135 -4.14 -9.04 9.38
C PRO A 135 -5.45 -8.95 8.61
N VAL A 136 -5.44 -8.32 7.43
CA VAL A 136 -6.66 -8.10 6.65
C VAL A 136 -7.30 -9.43 6.20
N THR A 137 -6.48 -10.41 5.80
CA THR A 137 -6.95 -11.74 5.42
C THR A 137 -7.47 -12.51 6.63
N TYR A 138 -6.76 -12.44 7.75
CA TYR A 138 -7.19 -13.05 9.01
C TYR A 138 -8.57 -12.53 9.44
N ARG A 139 -8.78 -11.20 9.38
CA ARG A 139 -10.09 -10.58 9.63
C ARG A 139 -11.16 -11.04 8.65
N GLY A 140 -10.87 -10.96 7.34
CA GLY A 140 -11.81 -11.37 6.30
C GLY A 140 -12.27 -12.83 6.44
N ILE A 141 -11.37 -13.75 6.79
CA ILE A 141 -11.70 -15.16 7.06
C ILE A 141 -12.55 -15.28 8.33
N GLY A 142 -12.18 -14.59 9.42
CA GLY A 142 -12.94 -14.60 10.67
C GLY A 142 -14.37 -14.09 10.49
N ALA A 143 -14.55 -13.00 9.73
CA ALA A 143 -15.85 -12.46 9.36
C ALA A 143 -16.67 -13.43 8.52
N ALA A 144 -16.04 -14.12 7.57
CA ALA A 144 -16.70 -15.11 6.73
C ALA A 144 -17.23 -16.29 7.55
N ILE A 145 -16.41 -16.83 8.45
CA ILE A 145 -16.81 -17.92 9.35
C ILE A 145 -17.93 -17.45 10.30
N SER A 146 -17.89 -16.20 10.74
CA SER A 146 -18.89 -15.62 11.66
C SER A 146 -20.18 -15.16 10.96
N GLY A 147 -20.32 -15.35 9.64
CA GLY A 147 -21.48 -14.90 8.87
C GLY A 147 -21.61 -13.38 8.72
N ARG A 148 -20.57 -12.61 9.07
CA ARG A 148 -20.53 -11.13 8.98
C ARG A 148 -19.81 -10.66 7.72
N PHE A 149 -20.10 -11.35 6.62
CA PHE A 149 -19.17 -11.59 5.51
C PHE A 149 -18.75 -10.35 4.71
N TRP A 150 -19.61 -9.37 4.48
CA TRP A 150 -19.49 -8.66 3.20
C TRP A 150 -18.35 -7.62 3.14
N LEU A 151 -18.16 -6.74 4.13
CA LEU A 151 -17.22 -5.63 3.94
C LEU A 151 -15.75 -6.01 4.21
N GLU A 152 -15.45 -6.70 5.31
CA GLU A 152 -14.08 -7.09 5.66
C GLU A 152 -13.50 -8.04 4.62
N PHE A 153 -14.28 -9.05 4.20
CA PHE A 153 -13.88 -9.97 3.15
C PHE A 153 -13.75 -9.27 1.79
N ALA A 154 -14.71 -8.41 1.40
CA ALA A 154 -14.63 -7.70 0.13
C ALA A 154 -13.43 -6.74 0.08
N ALA A 155 -13.14 -6.03 1.17
CA ALA A 155 -11.97 -5.17 1.28
C ALA A 155 -10.68 -5.97 1.17
N ALA A 156 -10.57 -7.08 1.91
CA ALA A 156 -9.43 -7.99 1.84
C ALA A 156 -9.20 -8.52 0.41
N LEU A 157 -10.26 -9.03 -0.21
CA LEU A 157 -10.22 -9.56 -1.56
C LEU A 157 -9.84 -8.48 -2.57
N LEU A 158 -10.43 -7.29 -2.49
CA LEU A 158 -10.14 -6.17 -3.38
C LEU A 158 -8.67 -5.74 -3.27
N MET A 159 -8.15 -5.60 -2.04
CA MET A 159 -6.76 -5.22 -1.81
C MET A 159 -5.78 -6.26 -2.38
N ILE A 160 -6.03 -7.55 -2.15
CA ILE A 160 -5.21 -8.65 -2.67
C ILE A 160 -5.26 -8.69 -4.20
N ILE A 161 -6.46 -8.63 -4.79
CA ILE A 161 -6.64 -8.68 -6.24
C ILE A 161 -5.96 -7.48 -6.89
N CYS A 162 -6.24 -6.26 -6.45
CA CYS A 162 -5.70 -5.05 -7.06
C CYS A 162 -4.17 -5.05 -7.03
N HIS A 163 -3.58 -5.28 -5.87
CA HIS A 163 -2.13 -5.20 -5.75
C HIS A 163 -1.42 -6.40 -6.41
N SER A 164 -1.97 -7.62 -6.33
CA SER A 164 -1.39 -8.79 -7.02
C SER A 164 -1.49 -8.65 -8.54
N ALA A 165 -2.65 -8.23 -9.05
CA ALA A 165 -2.84 -7.99 -10.48
C ALA A 165 -1.97 -6.84 -10.98
N GLY A 166 -1.91 -5.72 -10.25
CA GLY A 166 -1.06 -4.58 -10.58
C GLY A 166 0.44 -4.94 -10.58
N GLY A 167 0.89 -5.66 -9.54
CA GLY A 167 2.26 -6.16 -9.44
C GLY A 167 2.61 -7.14 -10.56
N ALA A 168 1.72 -8.08 -10.87
CA ALA A 168 1.89 -9.03 -11.97
C ALA A 168 1.97 -8.31 -13.33
N CYS A 169 1.07 -7.36 -13.60
CA CYS A 169 1.13 -6.55 -14.82
C CYS A 169 2.49 -5.85 -14.95
N TYR A 170 2.94 -5.18 -13.88
CA TYR A 170 4.21 -4.46 -13.86
C TYR A 170 5.42 -5.37 -14.07
N ALA A 171 5.48 -6.51 -13.38
CA ALA A 171 6.56 -7.50 -13.48
C ALA A 171 6.63 -8.13 -14.88
N LEU A 172 5.48 -8.48 -15.46
CA LEU A 172 5.40 -9.17 -16.75
C LEU A 172 5.46 -8.24 -17.97
N HIS A 173 5.46 -6.91 -17.75
CA HIS A 173 5.30 -5.90 -18.81
C HIS A 173 4.00 -6.08 -19.62
N TRP A 174 2.94 -6.60 -19.00
CA TRP A 174 1.65 -6.76 -19.65
C TRP A 174 0.83 -5.46 -19.52
N PRO A 175 0.16 -4.98 -20.59
CA PRO A 175 -0.06 -5.63 -21.89
C PRO A 175 0.96 -5.25 -22.99
N GLN A 176 1.81 -4.25 -22.77
CA GLN A 176 2.66 -3.68 -23.84
C GLN A 176 3.69 -4.65 -24.42
N ARG A 177 4.04 -5.71 -23.69
CA ARG A 177 4.91 -6.78 -24.18
C ARG A 177 4.24 -7.59 -25.29
N GLN A 178 2.93 -7.81 -25.21
CA GLN A 178 2.16 -8.59 -26.18
C GLN A 178 1.67 -7.70 -27.34
N PHE A 179 1.37 -6.45 -27.06
CA PHE A 179 0.83 -5.49 -28.02
C PHE A 179 1.72 -4.24 -28.08
N PRO A 180 2.91 -4.33 -28.71
CA PRO A 180 3.81 -3.20 -28.83
C PRO A 180 3.15 -2.04 -29.58
N VAL A 181 3.53 -0.79 -29.27
CA VAL A 181 3.02 0.46 -29.87
C VAL A 181 1.58 0.83 -29.48
N VAL A 182 0.72 -0.15 -29.16
CA VAL A 182 -0.69 0.10 -28.79
C VAL A 182 -0.80 0.84 -27.45
N PHE A 183 0.03 0.45 -26.47
CA PHE A 183 -0.06 0.93 -25.09
C PHE A 183 1.02 1.96 -24.72
N ASP A 184 1.66 2.61 -25.69
CA ASP A 184 2.80 3.51 -25.45
C ASP A 184 2.43 4.77 -24.65
N ARG A 185 1.18 5.23 -24.77
CA ARG A 185 0.72 6.47 -24.12
C ARG A 185 -0.14 6.23 -22.88
N CYS A 186 -0.96 5.19 -22.89
CA CYS A 186 -1.94 4.89 -21.84
C CYS A 186 -2.12 3.38 -21.71
N GLY A 187 -2.45 2.91 -20.50
CA GLY A 187 -2.73 1.49 -20.27
C GLY A 187 -1.50 0.57 -20.31
N PHE A 188 -0.28 1.11 -20.34
CA PHE A 188 0.91 0.30 -20.12
C PHE A 188 0.99 -0.18 -18.67
N SER A 189 1.75 -1.26 -18.45
CA SER A 189 1.80 -1.99 -17.17
C SER A 189 2.02 -1.12 -15.93
N HIS A 190 2.88 -0.11 -16.04
CA HIS A 190 3.19 0.79 -14.93
C HIS A 190 2.01 1.72 -14.59
N ASN A 191 1.25 2.14 -15.61
CA ASN A 191 0.02 2.91 -15.41
C ASN A 191 -1.07 2.04 -14.76
N ILE A 192 -1.24 0.80 -15.22
CA ILE A 192 -2.17 -0.18 -14.63
C ILE A 192 -1.82 -0.44 -13.16
N MET A 193 -0.54 -0.66 -12.86
CA MET A 193 -0.07 -0.85 -11.48
C MET A 193 -0.47 0.34 -10.59
N HIS A 194 -0.23 1.57 -11.04
CA HIS A 194 -0.61 2.77 -10.30
C HIS A 194 -2.12 2.88 -10.06
N VAL A 195 -2.95 2.50 -11.05
CA VAL A 195 -4.42 2.47 -10.90
C VAL A 195 -4.84 1.38 -9.91
N ALA A 196 -4.21 0.21 -9.95
CA ALA A 196 -4.52 -0.87 -9.04
C ALA A 196 -4.12 -0.53 -7.59
N LEU A 197 -2.94 0.08 -7.39
CA LEU A 197 -2.50 0.58 -6.09
C LEU A 197 -3.41 1.70 -5.57
N PHE A 198 -3.96 2.53 -6.46
CA PHE A 198 -4.96 3.54 -6.09
C PHE A 198 -6.17 2.89 -5.40
N PHE A 199 -6.75 1.84 -5.99
CA PHE A 199 -7.88 1.13 -5.38
C PHE A 199 -7.46 0.43 -4.09
N CYS A 200 -6.31 -0.26 -4.08
CA CYS A 200 -5.81 -0.97 -2.91
C CYS A 200 -5.70 -0.04 -1.68
N TYR A 201 -4.98 1.07 -1.78
CA TYR A 201 -4.72 1.93 -0.63
C TYR A 201 -5.91 2.82 -0.24
N ASN A 202 -6.78 3.20 -1.18
CA ASN A 202 -7.98 3.95 -0.83
C ASN A 202 -9.06 3.07 -0.18
N THR A 203 -9.05 1.76 -0.44
CA THR A 203 -9.93 0.78 0.24
C THR A 203 -9.60 0.66 1.74
N ALA A 204 -8.39 1.04 2.16
CA ALA A 204 -8.01 1.04 3.57
C ALA A 204 -8.92 1.94 4.43
N TYR A 205 -9.40 3.08 3.91
CA TYR A 205 -10.26 3.99 4.69
C TYR A 205 -11.64 3.41 5.03
N PRO A 206 -12.47 2.94 4.08
CA PRO A 206 -13.75 2.33 4.41
C PRO A 206 -13.56 1.06 5.25
N TYR A 207 -12.47 0.30 5.02
CA TYR A 207 -12.14 -0.86 5.85
C TYR A 207 -11.83 -0.46 7.30
N LEU A 208 -10.92 0.49 7.52
CA LEU A 208 -10.57 0.97 8.86
C LEU A 208 -11.74 1.64 9.58
N TRP A 209 -12.59 2.38 8.86
CA TRP A 209 -13.83 2.92 9.41
C TRP A 209 -14.69 1.77 9.94
N TRP A 210 -14.94 0.76 9.11
CA TRP A 210 -15.73 -0.40 9.52
C TRP A 210 -15.18 -1.09 10.76
N GLU A 211 -13.88 -1.35 10.78
CA GLU A 211 -13.17 -1.94 11.92
C GLU A 211 -13.36 -1.11 13.20
N LEU A 212 -13.22 0.22 13.10
CA LEU A 212 -13.45 1.12 14.23
C LEU A 212 -14.90 1.03 14.74
N THR A 213 -15.90 1.03 13.84
CA THR A 213 -17.32 0.94 14.24
C THR A 213 -17.70 -0.41 14.84
N ASN A 214 -16.98 -1.48 14.48
CA ASN A 214 -17.25 -2.85 14.94
C ASN A 214 -16.24 -3.34 15.99
N LYS A 215 -15.37 -2.47 16.53
CA LYS A 215 -14.30 -2.85 17.46
C LYS A 215 -14.77 -3.69 18.66
N HIS A 216 -15.96 -3.39 19.19
CA HIS A 216 -16.55 -4.12 20.32
C HIS A 216 -16.97 -5.55 19.97
N ALA A 217 -17.39 -5.78 18.72
CA ALA A 217 -17.76 -7.10 18.23
C ALA A 217 -16.58 -8.07 18.19
N TRP A 218 -15.36 -7.52 18.27
CA TRP A 218 -14.09 -8.22 18.15
C TRP A 218 -13.22 -8.14 19.42
N ALA A 219 -13.65 -7.39 20.43
CA ALA A 219 -12.97 -7.26 21.72
C ALA A 219 -12.64 -8.61 22.41
N PRO A 220 -13.45 -9.69 22.30
CA PRO A 220 -13.08 -10.98 22.88
C PRO A 220 -11.81 -11.62 22.28
N LEU A 221 -11.38 -11.17 21.09
CA LEU A 221 -10.16 -11.65 20.42
C LEU A 221 -8.93 -10.78 20.73
N TRP A 222 -9.10 -9.71 21.52
CA TRP A 222 -8.03 -8.81 21.93
C TRP A 222 -7.64 -9.16 23.37
N PRO A 223 -6.52 -9.89 23.59
CA PRO A 223 -6.01 -10.13 24.94
C PRO A 223 -5.48 -8.86 25.61
#